data_AF-A0A938EHT6-F1
#
_entry.id   AF-A0A938EHT6-F1
#
_cell.length_a   1.000
_cell.length_b   1.000
_cell.length_c   1.000
_cell.angle_alpha   90.00
_cell.angle_beta   90.00
_cell.angle_gamma   90.00
#
_symmetry.space_group_name_H-M   'P 1'
#
loop_
_entity.id
_entity.type
_entity.pdbx_description
1 polymer ?
#
loop_
_entity_poly.entity_id
_entity_poly.type
_entity_poly.pdbx_seq_one_letter_code
_entity_poly.pdbx_strand_id
1 'polypeptide(L)'
;MTNNFDINKAYDPDEENKSPKVSKEVATKLPMPAKGVDHYLRTTDTDPKAAKRAERQVAGLFISSAFFTLVFLVSFVAIPRETKINVTFIGITSAQNIVLGVSFGLAILLIGIGAIHWAKKLMSDVEIVQERKEIKPADYVQEEALDAFRVGAQESGIGQRKLIRRSLLGALALFPLPFVVMLRDLGPSPKGELSKTVWKEDLHIVTDITYAKIRPEDIPVGNLISAMPENILEIQERDHNLNERGKAAILLVRMRPEDIKSQQGPDWDYQGILAF
;
A
#
# COMPACT_ATOMS: atom_id res chain seq x y z
N MET A 1 -68.70 -23.37 -4.28
CA MET A 1 -67.62 -24.25 -4.76
C MET A 1 -66.48 -24.15 -3.77
N THR A 2 -66.39 -25.14 -2.88
CA THR A 2 -65.40 -25.23 -1.81
C THR A 2 -64.04 -25.58 -2.42
N ASN A 3 -63.13 -24.61 -2.51
CA ASN A 3 -61.73 -24.90 -2.80
C ASN A 3 -61.13 -25.55 -1.56
N ASN A 4 -60.97 -26.87 -1.62
CA ASN A 4 -60.16 -27.62 -0.66
C ASN A 4 -58.73 -27.07 -0.73
N PHE A 5 -58.33 -26.31 0.30
CA PHE A 5 -56.94 -26.01 0.56
C PHE A 5 -56.30 -27.30 1.05
N ASP A 6 -55.68 -28.03 0.12
CA ASP A 6 -54.99 -29.27 0.41
C ASP A 6 -53.65 -28.96 1.08
N ILE A 7 -53.64 -28.97 2.41
CA ILE A 7 -52.46 -28.80 3.28
C ILE A 7 -51.39 -29.90 3.05
N ASN A 8 -51.70 -30.93 2.26
CA ASN A 8 -50.78 -32.00 1.89
C ASN A 8 -50.10 -31.79 0.53
N LYS A 9 -50.26 -30.61 -0.12
CA LYS A 9 -49.33 -30.20 -1.16
C LYS A 9 -48.02 -29.80 -0.49
N ALA A 10 -47.32 -30.84 -0.05
CA ALA A 10 -46.14 -30.83 0.77
C ALA A 10 -45.09 -29.91 0.16
N TYR A 11 -44.51 -29.08 1.03
CA TYR A 11 -43.18 -28.54 0.89
C TYR A 11 -42.30 -29.51 0.10
N ASP A 12 -42.01 -29.16 -1.15
CA ASP A 12 -41.07 -29.89 -2.00
C ASP A 12 -39.68 -29.31 -1.73
N PRO A 13 -38.82 -29.98 -0.94
CA PRO A 13 -37.49 -29.49 -0.62
C PRO A 13 -36.58 -29.38 -1.86
N ASP A 14 -37.01 -29.89 -3.01
CA ASP A 14 -36.31 -29.78 -4.29
C ASP A 14 -36.74 -28.55 -5.10
N GLU A 15 -37.79 -27.82 -4.69
CA GLU A 15 -38.23 -26.58 -5.36
C GLU A 15 -37.40 -25.36 -4.92
N GLU A 16 -36.91 -25.33 -3.67
CA GLU A 16 -36.05 -24.26 -3.12
C GLU A 16 -34.64 -24.25 -3.72
N ASN A 17 -34.17 -25.40 -4.21
CA ASN A 17 -32.83 -25.56 -4.80
C ASN A 17 -32.79 -25.27 -6.32
N LYS A 18 -33.89 -24.78 -6.89
CA LYS A 18 -33.92 -24.28 -8.27
C LYS A 18 -33.49 -22.82 -8.27
N SER A 19 -32.66 -22.44 -9.24
CA SER A 19 -32.23 -21.05 -9.44
C SER A 19 -33.44 -20.11 -9.40
N PRO A 20 -33.36 -18.94 -8.73
CA PRO A 20 -34.49 -18.05 -8.58
C PRO A 20 -35.06 -17.69 -9.95
N LYS A 21 -36.37 -17.91 -10.13
CA LYS A 21 -37.07 -17.57 -11.38
C LYS A 21 -37.08 -16.04 -11.54
N VAL A 22 -36.19 -15.53 -12.39
CA VAL A 22 -36.13 -14.10 -12.74
C VAL A 22 -37.46 -13.69 -13.37
N SER A 23 -38.06 -12.58 -12.90
CA SER A 23 -39.30 -12.06 -13.47
C SER A 23 -39.10 -11.68 -14.96
N LYS A 24 -40.13 -11.86 -15.79
CA LYS A 24 -40.03 -11.67 -17.26
C LYS A 24 -39.50 -10.29 -17.65
N GLU A 25 -39.87 -9.25 -16.90
CA GLU A 25 -39.38 -7.87 -17.12
C GLU A 25 -37.88 -7.72 -16.86
N VAL A 26 -37.36 -8.36 -15.81
CA VAL A 26 -35.93 -8.34 -15.48
C VAL A 26 -35.15 -9.20 -16.49
N ALA A 27 -35.71 -10.33 -16.91
CA ALA A 27 -35.11 -11.20 -17.93
C ALA A 27 -34.93 -10.51 -19.29
N THR A 28 -35.81 -9.56 -19.65
CA THR A 28 -35.73 -8.81 -20.92
C THR A 28 -34.60 -7.77 -20.90
N LYS A 29 -34.20 -7.31 -19.70
CA LYS A 29 -33.09 -6.35 -19.52
C LYS A 29 -31.73 -7.02 -19.33
N LEU A 30 -31.71 -8.33 -19.09
CA LEU A 30 -30.47 -9.08 -18.96
C LEU A 30 -29.83 -9.27 -20.33
N PRO A 31 -28.50 -9.16 -20.44
CA PRO A 31 -27.80 -9.50 -21.66
C PRO A 31 -28.14 -10.95 -22.03
N MET A 32 -28.55 -11.17 -23.28
CA MET A 32 -28.96 -12.50 -23.73
C MET A 32 -27.76 -13.45 -23.70
N PRO A 33 -27.95 -14.72 -23.32
CA PRO A 33 -26.89 -15.71 -23.39
C PRO A 33 -26.34 -15.76 -24.82
N ALA A 34 -25.02 -15.88 -24.92
CA ALA A 34 -24.31 -15.82 -26.18
C ALA A 34 -24.80 -16.92 -27.13
N LYS A 35 -25.30 -16.52 -28.31
CA LYS A 35 -25.72 -17.47 -29.33
C LYS A 35 -24.49 -18.13 -29.96
N GLY A 36 -24.32 -19.43 -29.78
CA GLY A 36 -23.24 -20.21 -30.40
C GLY A 36 -21.98 -20.41 -29.56
N VAL A 37 -22.04 -20.14 -28.25
CA VAL A 37 -20.99 -20.55 -27.30
C VAL A 37 -21.46 -21.80 -26.56
N ASP A 38 -20.63 -22.84 -26.56
CA ASP A 38 -20.95 -24.10 -25.88
C ASP A 38 -20.90 -23.92 -24.36
N HIS A 39 -22.05 -24.11 -23.70
CA HIS A 39 -22.18 -24.07 -22.24
C HIS A 39 -21.97 -25.46 -21.64
N TYR A 40 -21.02 -25.60 -20.72
CA TYR A 40 -20.79 -26.85 -20.00
C TYR A 40 -21.48 -26.83 -18.63
N LEU A 41 -22.52 -27.64 -18.46
CA LEU A 41 -23.23 -27.76 -17.19
C LEU A 41 -22.34 -28.36 -16.10
N ARG A 42 -22.40 -27.80 -14.89
CA ARG A 42 -21.70 -28.35 -13.71
C ARG A 42 -22.50 -29.53 -13.17
N THR A 43 -21.83 -30.44 -12.47
CA THR A 43 -22.51 -31.58 -11.81
C THR A 43 -23.54 -31.14 -10.77
N THR A 44 -23.37 -29.96 -10.18
CA THR A 44 -24.33 -29.32 -9.26
C THR A 44 -25.57 -28.81 -9.96
N ASP A 45 -25.52 -28.52 -11.26
CA ASP A 45 -26.66 -28.06 -12.04
C ASP A 45 -27.56 -29.24 -12.49
N THR A 46 -26.96 -30.43 -12.62
CA THR A 46 -27.65 -31.65 -13.05
C THR A 46 -28.13 -32.53 -11.89
N ASP A 47 -27.39 -32.60 -10.78
CA ASP A 47 -27.70 -33.46 -9.63
C ASP A 47 -28.07 -32.63 -8.37
N PRO A 48 -29.32 -32.67 -7.91
CA PRO A 48 -29.75 -31.93 -6.72
C PRO A 48 -29.03 -32.38 -5.44
N LYS A 49 -28.56 -33.64 -5.35
CA LYS A 49 -27.78 -34.10 -4.19
C LYS A 49 -26.40 -33.48 -4.15
N ALA A 50 -25.78 -33.27 -5.31
CA ALA A 50 -24.50 -32.59 -5.42
C ALA A 50 -24.62 -31.11 -5.03
N ALA A 51 -25.69 -30.42 -5.47
CA ALA A 51 -25.99 -29.04 -5.08
C ALA A 51 -26.14 -28.90 -3.56
N LYS A 52 -26.96 -29.75 -2.93
CA LYS A 52 -27.19 -29.71 -1.47
C LYS A 52 -25.93 -30.00 -0.65
N ARG A 53 -25.01 -30.79 -1.18
CA ARG A 53 -23.69 -31.00 -0.56
C ARG A 53 -22.82 -29.75 -0.66
N ALA A 54 -22.78 -29.11 -1.82
CA ALA A 54 -22.04 -27.86 -2.01
C ALA A 54 -22.59 -26.75 -1.11
N GLU A 55 -23.92 -26.64 -0.99
CA GLU A 55 -24.59 -25.70 -0.10
C GLU A 55 -24.17 -25.88 1.36
N ARG A 56 -24.19 -27.11 1.87
CA ARG A 56 -23.72 -27.40 3.24
C ARG A 56 -22.25 -27.07 3.45
N GLN A 57 -21.40 -27.25 2.44
CA GLN A 57 -19.99 -26.88 2.50
C GLN A 57 -19.82 -25.36 2.60
N VAL A 58 -20.53 -24.61 1.75
CA VAL A 58 -20.54 -23.12 1.79
C VAL A 58 -21.05 -22.62 3.14
N ALA A 59 -22.19 -23.13 3.59
CA ALA A 59 -22.77 -22.75 4.89
C ALA A 59 -21.83 -23.09 6.05
N GLY A 60 -21.19 -24.26 6.02
CA GLY A 60 -20.18 -24.66 7.00
C GLY A 60 -19.02 -23.68 7.07
N LEU A 61 -18.49 -23.23 5.93
CA LEU A 61 -17.40 -22.24 5.87
C LEU A 61 -17.81 -20.89 6.49
N PHE A 62 -19.02 -20.40 6.18
CA PHE A 62 -19.52 -19.15 6.76
C PHE A 62 -19.79 -19.26 8.25
N ILE A 63 -20.34 -20.38 8.73
CA ILE A 63 -20.54 -20.63 10.16
C ILE A 63 -19.19 -20.72 10.88
N SER A 64 -18.20 -21.41 10.31
CA SER A 64 -16.85 -21.46 10.88
C SER A 64 -16.21 -20.07 10.93
N SER A 65 -16.41 -19.23 9.92
CA SER A 65 -15.94 -17.84 9.97
C SER A 65 -16.59 -17.04 11.10
N ALA A 66 -17.91 -17.13 11.26
CA ALA A 66 -18.64 -16.47 12.33
C ALA A 66 -18.12 -16.93 13.71
N PHE A 67 -17.84 -18.23 13.85
CA PHE A 67 -17.22 -18.78 15.06
C PHE A 67 -15.84 -18.15 15.34
N PHE A 68 -14.93 -18.08 14.35
CA PHE A 68 -13.63 -17.45 14.56
C PHE A 68 -13.71 -15.95 14.85
N THR A 69 -14.71 -15.26 14.29
CA THR A 69 -15.00 -13.86 14.63
C THR A 69 -15.44 -13.70 16.08
N LEU A 70 -16.25 -14.64 16.59
CA LEU A 70 -16.63 -14.66 18.00
C LEU A 70 -15.41 -14.94 18.89
N VAL A 71 -14.56 -15.89 18.52
CA VAL A 71 -13.29 -16.18 19.21
C VAL A 71 -12.42 -14.92 19.28
N PHE A 72 -12.28 -14.20 18.17
CA PHE A 72 -11.54 -12.92 18.13
C PHE A 72 -12.08 -11.93 19.17
N LEU A 73 -13.39 -11.72 19.20
CA LEU A 73 -14.02 -10.76 20.10
C LEU A 73 -13.85 -11.15 21.58
N VAL A 74 -14.07 -12.42 21.90
CA VAL A 74 -13.90 -12.95 23.27
C VAL A 74 -12.44 -12.86 23.69
N SER A 75 -11.51 -13.28 22.83
CA SER A 75 -10.07 -13.25 23.11
C SER A 75 -9.53 -11.83 23.26
N PHE A 76 -10.10 -10.85 22.55
CA PHE A 76 -9.71 -9.44 22.68
C PHE A 76 -9.92 -8.90 24.10
N VAL A 77 -11.00 -9.32 24.77
CA VAL A 77 -11.33 -8.88 26.13
C VAL A 77 -10.74 -9.81 27.19
N ALA A 78 -10.71 -11.12 26.93
CA ALA A 78 -10.30 -12.12 27.92
C ALA A 78 -8.78 -12.26 28.09
N ILE A 79 -7.98 -11.92 27.07
CA ILE A 79 -6.51 -12.09 27.10
C ILE A 79 -5.83 -10.77 27.52
N PRO A 80 -5.08 -10.74 28.64
CA PRO A 80 -4.29 -9.58 29.03
C PRO A 80 -3.15 -9.28 28.05
N ARG A 81 -2.87 -7.99 27.83
CA ARG A 81 -1.81 -7.52 26.91
C ARG A 81 -0.41 -8.00 27.27
N GLU A 82 -0.16 -8.20 28.55
CA GLU A 82 1.15 -8.61 29.10
C GLU A 82 1.40 -10.13 29.01
N THR A 83 0.38 -10.92 28.65
CA THR A 83 0.52 -12.37 28.57
C THR A 83 1.41 -12.77 27.40
N LYS A 84 2.57 -13.36 27.72
CA LYS A 84 3.53 -13.88 26.75
C LYS A 84 3.46 -15.40 26.71
N ILE A 85 3.42 -15.96 25.51
CA ILE A 85 3.48 -17.41 25.28
C ILE A 85 4.73 -17.73 24.47
N ASN A 86 5.29 -18.91 24.73
CA ASN A 86 6.37 -19.44 23.91
C ASN A 86 5.76 -20.31 22.80
N VAL A 87 5.84 -19.84 21.56
CA VAL A 87 5.35 -20.59 20.40
C VAL A 87 6.53 -21.26 19.72
N THR A 88 6.44 -22.57 19.53
CA THR A 88 7.44 -23.37 18.82
C THR A 88 7.75 -22.73 17.46
N PHE A 89 9.05 -22.57 17.14
CA PHE A 89 9.63 -21.89 15.97
C PHE A 89 9.61 -20.35 15.95
N ILE A 90 8.77 -19.67 16.74
CA ILE A 90 8.66 -18.20 16.75
C ILE A 90 9.33 -17.58 17.98
N GLY A 91 9.33 -18.29 19.11
CA GLY A 91 9.87 -17.80 20.39
C GLY A 91 8.81 -17.12 21.26
N ILE A 92 9.27 -16.31 22.22
CA ILE A 92 8.41 -15.64 23.20
C ILE A 92 7.74 -14.43 22.56
N THR A 93 6.41 -14.45 22.48
CA THR A 93 5.63 -13.38 21.85
C THR A 93 4.30 -13.14 22.57
N SER A 94 3.63 -12.03 22.25
CA SER A 94 2.34 -11.67 22.83
C SER A 94 1.28 -12.69 22.43
N ALA A 95 0.66 -13.32 23.43
CA ALA A 95 -0.42 -14.27 23.24
C ALA A 95 -1.61 -13.63 22.54
N GLN A 96 -1.90 -12.38 22.88
CA GLN A 96 -3.00 -11.62 22.30
C GLN A 96 -2.80 -11.40 20.80
N ASN A 97 -1.61 -10.98 20.36
CA ASN A 97 -1.35 -10.73 18.94
C ASN A 97 -1.51 -12.00 18.09
N ILE A 98 -1.05 -13.15 18.60
CA ILE A 98 -1.20 -14.42 17.89
C ILE A 98 -2.66 -14.83 17.80
N VAL A 99 -3.37 -14.87 18.93
CA VAL A 99 -4.74 -15.35 18.95
C VAL A 99 -5.63 -14.46 18.07
N LEU A 100 -5.50 -13.15 18.20
CA LEU A 100 -6.26 -12.19 17.39
C LEU A 100 -5.90 -12.29 15.90
N GLY A 101 -4.61 -12.38 15.57
CA GLY A 101 -4.16 -12.51 14.18
C GLY A 101 -4.66 -13.79 13.52
N VAL A 102 -4.57 -14.92 14.22
CA VAL A 102 -4.99 -16.23 13.69
C VAL A 102 -6.51 -16.31 13.59
N SER A 103 -7.26 -15.91 14.62
CA SER A 103 -8.72 -15.97 14.58
C SER A 103 -9.29 -15.04 13.51
N PHE A 104 -8.77 -13.81 13.40
CA PHE A 104 -9.24 -12.87 12.38
C PHE A 104 -8.83 -13.30 10.97
N GLY A 105 -7.60 -13.78 10.79
CA GLY A 105 -7.12 -14.31 9.52
C GLY A 105 -7.96 -15.49 9.03
N LEU A 106 -8.26 -16.45 9.92
CA LEU A 106 -9.12 -17.59 9.58
C LEU A 106 -10.56 -17.16 9.28
N ALA A 107 -11.10 -16.19 10.02
CA ALA A 107 -12.44 -15.68 9.75
C ALA A 107 -12.57 -15.13 8.32
N ILE A 108 -11.66 -14.25 7.91
CA ILE A 108 -11.69 -13.67 6.56
C ILE A 108 -11.39 -14.72 5.49
N LEU A 109 -10.41 -15.59 5.73
CA LEU A 109 -10.04 -16.66 4.80
C LEU A 109 -11.24 -17.56 4.50
N LEU A 110 -11.99 -17.98 5.52
CA LEU A 110 -13.17 -18.84 5.37
C LEU A 110 -14.31 -18.13 4.64
N ILE A 111 -14.49 -16.81 4.83
CA ILE A 111 -15.44 -16.02 4.03
C ILE A 111 -15.03 -16.04 2.55
N GLY A 112 -13.75 -15.77 2.26
CA GLY A 112 -13.24 -15.76 0.89
C GLY A 112 -13.40 -17.12 0.20
N ILE A 113 -13.00 -18.21 0.86
CA ILE A 113 -13.15 -19.57 0.34
C ILE A 113 -14.64 -19.91 0.16
N GLY A 114 -15.50 -19.56 1.13
CA GLY A 114 -16.94 -19.79 1.05
C GLY A 114 -17.59 -19.05 -0.14
N ALA A 115 -17.23 -17.78 -0.35
CA ALA A 115 -17.74 -16.98 -1.45
C ALA A 115 -17.30 -17.52 -2.83
N ILE A 116 -16.04 -17.92 -2.99
CA ILE A 116 -15.55 -18.51 -4.24
C ILE A 116 -16.21 -19.87 -4.49
N HIS A 117 -16.35 -20.70 -3.45
CA HIS A 117 -17.00 -22.01 -3.57
C HIS A 117 -18.47 -21.88 -3.95
N TRP A 118 -19.18 -20.92 -3.34
CA TRP A 118 -20.55 -20.57 -3.71
C TRP A 118 -20.65 -20.12 -5.18
N ALA A 119 -19.81 -19.17 -5.61
CA ALA A 119 -19.79 -18.68 -7.00
C ALA A 119 -19.52 -19.81 -8.02
N LYS A 120 -18.59 -20.72 -7.71
CA LYS A 120 -18.18 -21.82 -8.61
C LYS A 120 -19.13 -23.03 -8.62
N LYS A 121 -19.99 -23.20 -7.63
CA LYS A 121 -20.80 -24.43 -7.49
C LYS A 121 -22.31 -24.21 -7.44
N LEU A 122 -22.79 -23.01 -7.11
CA LEU A 122 -24.22 -22.76 -6.91
C LEU A 122 -24.73 -21.54 -7.68
N MET A 123 -23.87 -20.56 -7.96
CA MET A 123 -24.26 -19.40 -8.76
C MET A 123 -24.45 -19.80 -10.23
N SER A 124 -25.44 -19.16 -10.87
CA SER A 124 -25.70 -19.32 -12.30
C SER A 124 -24.45 -18.99 -13.10
N ASP A 125 -24.05 -19.94 -13.94
CA ASP A 125 -23.01 -19.80 -14.94
C ASP A 125 -23.71 -19.59 -16.28
N VAL A 126 -23.52 -18.44 -16.90
CA VAL A 126 -24.06 -18.15 -18.24
C VAL A 126 -23.01 -17.39 -19.02
N GLU A 127 -22.68 -17.89 -20.21
CA GLU A 127 -21.77 -17.21 -21.12
C GLU A 127 -22.50 -16.01 -21.73
N ILE A 128 -22.07 -14.82 -21.32
CA ILE A 128 -22.58 -13.56 -21.86
C ILE A 128 -21.51 -13.00 -22.79
N VAL A 129 -21.86 -12.86 -24.07
CA VAL A 129 -21.04 -12.12 -25.03
C VAL A 129 -21.53 -10.68 -25.04
N GLN A 130 -20.69 -9.78 -24.56
CA GLN A 130 -20.88 -8.36 -24.72
C GLN A 130 -20.03 -7.87 -25.88
N GLU A 131 -20.66 -7.48 -26.99
CA GLU A 131 -19.95 -6.82 -28.07
C GLU A 131 -19.33 -5.51 -27.55
N ARG A 132 -18.02 -5.35 -27.77
CA ARG A 132 -17.34 -4.10 -27.42
C ARG A 132 -17.82 -3.04 -28.38
N LYS A 133 -18.51 -2.02 -27.86
CA LYS A 133 -18.84 -0.83 -28.64
C LYS A 133 -17.55 -0.18 -29.10
N GLU A 134 -17.51 0.29 -30.35
CA GLU A 134 -16.39 1.11 -30.82
C GLU A 134 -16.25 2.34 -29.91
N ILE A 135 -15.01 2.71 -29.60
CA ILE A 135 -14.72 3.90 -28.78
C ILE A 135 -15.07 5.19 -29.56
N LYS A 136 -15.21 5.10 -30.89
CA LYS A 136 -15.63 6.21 -31.73
C LYS A 136 -17.16 6.38 -31.64
N PRO A 137 -17.66 7.52 -31.14
CA PRO A 137 -19.08 7.83 -31.26
C PRO A 137 -19.44 8.06 -32.73
N ALA A 138 -20.69 7.74 -33.09
CA ALA A 138 -21.21 7.99 -34.44
C ALA A 138 -21.04 9.47 -34.83
N ASP A 139 -20.80 9.73 -36.12
CA ASP A 139 -20.41 11.07 -36.58
C ASP A 139 -21.46 12.14 -36.21
N TYR A 140 -22.76 11.81 -36.27
CA TYR A 140 -23.84 12.72 -35.86
C TYR A 140 -23.78 13.12 -34.38
N VAL A 141 -23.33 12.22 -33.49
CA VAL A 141 -23.20 12.50 -32.05
C VAL A 141 -22.04 13.47 -31.80
N GLN A 142 -20.96 13.36 -32.58
CA GLN A 142 -19.84 14.29 -32.50
C GLN A 142 -20.24 15.69 -32.99
N GLU A 143 -20.97 15.75 -34.10
CA GLU A 143 -21.49 17.01 -34.64
C GLU A 143 -22.43 17.69 -33.64
N GLU A 144 -23.39 16.95 -33.08
CA GLU A 144 -24.31 17.48 -32.07
C GLU A 144 -23.58 17.97 -30.81
N ALA A 145 -22.56 17.24 -30.34
CA ALA A 145 -21.74 17.67 -29.21
C ALA A 145 -20.94 18.95 -29.50
N LEU A 146 -20.38 19.08 -30.70
CA LEU A 146 -19.68 20.28 -31.14
C LEU A 146 -20.62 21.48 -31.27
N ASP A 147 -21.84 21.27 -31.77
CA ASP A 147 -22.83 22.32 -31.89
C ASP A 147 -23.36 22.75 -30.52
N ALA A 148 -23.66 21.81 -29.63
CA ALA A 148 -24.01 22.12 -28.24
C ALA A 148 -22.89 22.92 -27.54
N PHE A 149 -21.63 22.55 -27.76
CA PHE A 149 -20.48 23.29 -27.23
C PHE A 149 -20.40 24.71 -27.81
N ARG A 150 -20.61 24.88 -29.13
CA ARG A 150 -20.61 26.19 -29.80
C ARG A 150 -21.74 27.07 -29.30
N VAL A 151 -22.94 26.52 -29.14
CA VAL A 151 -24.10 27.23 -28.57
C VAL A 151 -23.78 27.70 -27.16
N GLY A 152 -23.31 26.82 -26.28
CA GLY A 152 -22.91 27.21 -24.92
C GLY A 152 -21.79 28.25 -24.89
N ALA A 153 -20.80 28.13 -25.77
CA ALA A 153 -19.73 29.12 -25.90
C ALA A 153 -20.26 30.50 -26.35
N GLN A 154 -21.21 30.53 -27.28
CA GLN A 154 -21.86 31.76 -27.74
C GLN A 154 -22.75 32.37 -26.66
N GLU A 155 -23.62 31.58 -26.04
CA GLU A 155 -24.54 32.02 -24.97
C GLU A 155 -23.79 32.57 -23.75
N SER A 156 -22.65 31.97 -23.39
CA SER A 156 -21.81 32.46 -22.29
C SER A 156 -21.30 33.90 -22.53
N GLY A 157 -21.19 34.32 -23.79
CA GLY A 157 -20.63 35.61 -24.17
C GLY A 157 -19.19 35.84 -23.71
N ILE A 158 -18.47 34.81 -23.26
CA ILE A 158 -17.13 34.95 -22.66
C ILE A 158 -16.10 35.53 -23.64
N GLY A 159 -16.30 35.31 -24.94
CA GLY A 159 -15.50 35.92 -26.00
C GLY A 159 -15.66 37.43 -26.11
N GLN A 160 -16.87 37.96 -25.87
CA GLN A 160 -17.22 39.37 -26.00
C GLN A 160 -17.02 40.14 -24.68
N ARG A 161 -17.23 39.50 -23.53
CA ARG A 161 -17.09 40.08 -22.18
C ARG A 161 -15.62 40.15 -21.74
N LYS A 162 -14.85 41.04 -22.38
CA LYS A 162 -13.39 41.18 -22.19
C LYS A 162 -12.96 41.41 -20.73
N LEU A 163 -13.73 42.17 -19.95
CA LEU A 163 -13.42 42.45 -18.55
C LEU A 163 -13.47 41.16 -17.70
N ILE A 164 -14.57 40.41 -17.79
CA ILE A 164 -14.76 39.14 -17.08
C ILE A 164 -13.68 38.12 -17.49
N ARG A 165 -13.40 38.00 -18.78
CA ARG A 165 -12.36 37.10 -19.27
C ARG A 165 -10.98 37.45 -18.72
N ARG A 166 -10.62 38.73 -18.72
CA ARG A 166 -9.32 39.20 -18.21
C ARG A 166 -9.21 39.04 -16.69
N SER A 167 -10.27 39.34 -15.94
CA SER A 167 -10.29 39.15 -14.49
C SER A 167 -10.24 37.67 -14.11
N LEU A 168 -10.93 36.78 -14.85
CA LEU A 168 -10.85 35.33 -14.66
C LEU A 168 -9.43 34.80 -14.90
N LEU A 169 -8.81 35.19 -16.01
CA LEU A 169 -7.43 34.80 -16.32
C LEU A 169 -6.45 35.34 -15.27
N GLY A 170 -6.62 36.59 -14.83
CA GLY A 170 -5.81 37.17 -13.76
C GLY A 170 -5.96 36.42 -12.44
N ALA A 171 -7.19 36.08 -12.05
CA ALA A 171 -7.45 35.28 -10.86
C ALA A 171 -6.83 33.88 -10.95
N LEU A 172 -6.97 33.19 -12.09
CA LEU A 172 -6.36 31.87 -12.31
C LEU A 172 -4.84 31.92 -12.39
N ALA A 173 -4.24 33.03 -12.82
CA ALA A 173 -2.80 33.21 -12.83
C ALA A 173 -2.22 33.48 -11.44
N LEU A 174 -2.97 34.17 -10.57
CA LEU A 174 -2.55 34.45 -9.19
C LEU A 174 -2.88 33.31 -8.22
N PHE A 175 -3.91 32.51 -8.51
CA PHE A 175 -4.35 31.37 -7.69
C PHE A 175 -3.23 30.39 -7.30
N PRO A 176 -2.22 30.10 -8.15
CA PRO A 176 -1.17 29.16 -7.78
C PRO A 176 -0.12 29.73 -6.81
N LEU A 177 -0.05 31.05 -6.65
CA LEU A 177 1.03 31.69 -5.87
C LEU A 177 1.11 31.22 -4.41
N PRO A 178 -0.01 31.08 -3.66
CA PRO A 178 0.06 30.55 -2.30
C PRO A 178 0.61 29.12 -2.23
N PHE A 179 0.38 28.28 -3.25
CA PHE A 179 0.97 26.93 -3.27
C PHE A 179 2.49 26.99 -3.40
N VAL A 180 3.02 27.90 -4.23
CA VAL A 180 4.47 28.11 -4.35
C VAL A 180 5.06 28.63 -3.05
N VAL A 181 4.36 29.55 -2.36
CA VAL A 181 4.79 30.04 -1.05
C VAL A 181 4.75 28.95 0.01
N MET A 182 3.74 28.07 0.00
CA MET A 182 3.64 26.94 0.92
C MET A 182 4.79 25.94 0.73
N LEU A 183 5.28 25.75 -0.50
CA LEU A 183 6.48 24.93 -0.74
C LEU A 183 7.74 25.49 -0.05
N ARG A 184 7.83 26.81 0.17
CA ARG A 184 8.92 27.42 0.93
C ARG A 184 8.87 27.03 2.42
N ASP A 185 7.70 26.65 2.93
CA ASP A 185 7.51 26.27 4.33
C ASP A 185 7.93 24.81 4.63
N LEU A 186 8.39 24.07 3.61
CA LEU A 186 8.91 22.71 3.77
C LEU A 186 10.25 22.64 4.52
N GLY A 187 10.86 23.77 4.85
CA GLY A 187 12.01 23.82 5.74
C GLY A 187 12.83 25.10 5.61
N PRO A 188 13.66 25.40 6.62
CA PRO A 188 14.59 26.51 6.54
C PRO A 188 15.57 26.30 5.38
N SER A 189 15.84 27.36 4.62
CA SER A 189 16.88 27.33 3.60
C SER A 189 18.23 26.97 4.23
N PRO A 190 19.01 26.03 3.69
CA PRO A 190 20.32 25.66 4.25
C PRO A 190 21.27 26.86 4.14
N LYS A 191 21.55 27.53 5.27
CA LYS A 191 22.36 28.76 5.34
C LYS A 191 23.86 28.44 5.33
N GLY A 192 24.31 27.60 4.40
CA GLY A 192 25.70 27.14 4.33
C GLY A 192 26.10 26.17 5.43
N GLU A 193 25.14 25.61 6.17
CA GLU A 193 25.38 24.62 7.24
C GLU A 193 26.02 23.32 6.72
N LEU A 194 25.84 23.02 5.44
CA LEU A 194 26.44 21.87 4.76
C LEU A 194 27.93 22.06 4.44
N SER A 195 28.44 23.29 4.51
CA SER A 195 29.85 23.62 4.23
C SER A 195 30.72 23.65 5.48
N LYS A 196 30.15 23.32 6.65
CA LYS A 196 30.85 23.35 7.94
C LYS A 196 30.73 22.01 8.64
N THR A 197 31.86 21.55 9.16
CA THR A 197 31.97 20.37 10.01
C THR A 197 32.47 20.78 11.39
N VAL A 198 32.44 19.85 12.35
CA VAL A 198 32.97 20.07 13.70
C VAL A 198 34.50 19.98 13.80
N TRP A 199 35.17 19.61 12.71
CA TRP A 199 36.63 19.59 12.64
C TRP A 199 37.19 21.00 12.84
N LYS A 200 38.17 21.11 13.73
CA LYS A 200 38.92 22.32 14.05
C LYS A 200 40.39 21.94 14.22
N GLU A 201 41.25 22.93 14.08
CA GLU A 201 42.67 22.79 14.44
C GLU A 201 42.79 22.31 15.90
N ASP A 202 43.83 21.50 16.17
CA ASP A 202 44.17 20.95 17.48
C ASP A 202 43.15 19.97 18.11
N LEU A 203 42.20 19.42 17.34
CA LEU A 203 41.35 18.32 17.81
C LEU A 203 42.03 16.96 17.62
N HIS A 204 41.98 16.12 18.66
CA HIS A 204 42.44 14.74 18.55
C HIS A 204 41.46 13.90 17.74
N ILE A 205 42.02 12.94 16.99
CA ILE A 205 41.25 11.94 16.26
C ILE A 205 41.02 10.74 17.17
N VAL A 206 39.76 10.37 17.33
CA VAL A 206 39.32 9.26 18.19
C VAL A 206 38.62 8.18 17.39
N THR A 207 38.62 6.95 17.90
CA THR A 207 37.87 5.83 17.31
C THR A 207 36.36 6.03 17.45
N ASP A 208 35.59 5.66 16.43
CA ASP A 208 34.12 5.85 16.39
C ASP A 208 33.36 5.06 17.49
N ILE A 209 33.89 3.91 17.91
CA ILE A 209 33.22 3.00 18.86
C ILE A 209 33.63 3.30 20.30
N THR A 210 34.94 3.38 20.56
CA THR A 210 35.50 3.48 21.92
C THR A 210 35.91 4.89 22.31
N TYR A 211 35.92 5.83 21.37
CA TYR A 211 36.37 7.22 21.57
C TYR A 211 37.78 7.31 22.16
N ALA A 212 38.61 6.29 21.91
CA ALA A 212 40.00 6.28 22.31
C ALA A 212 40.83 7.11 21.32
N LYS A 213 41.75 7.93 21.83
CA LYS A 213 42.68 8.71 20.99
C LYS A 213 43.55 7.76 20.18
N ILE A 214 43.62 8.01 18.87
CA ILE A 214 44.39 7.19 17.94
C ILE A 214 45.81 7.75 17.86
N ARG A 215 46.81 6.90 18.09
CA ARG A 215 48.21 7.24 17.83
C ARG A 215 48.62 6.68 16.47
N PRO A 216 49.61 7.29 15.78
CA PRO A 216 50.07 6.80 14.48
C PRO A 216 50.53 5.33 14.47
N GLU A 217 51.04 4.83 15.59
CA GLU A 217 51.44 3.43 15.78
C GLU A 217 50.27 2.44 15.86
N ASP A 218 49.06 2.91 16.18
CA ASP A 218 47.87 2.07 16.32
C ASP A 218 47.26 1.69 14.95
N ILE A 219 47.75 2.27 13.85
CA ILE A 219 47.30 1.99 12.48
C ILE A 219 48.40 1.22 11.74
N PRO A 220 48.26 -0.10 11.51
CA PRO A 220 49.18 -0.86 10.67
C PRO A 220 49.07 -0.44 9.20
N VAL A 221 50.18 -0.59 8.46
CA VAL A 221 50.19 -0.35 7.01
C VAL A 221 49.24 -1.32 6.32
N GLY A 222 48.37 -0.81 5.45
CA GLY A 222 47.33 -1.56 4.76
C GLY A 222 46.02 -1.67 5.53
N ASN A 223 45.92 -1.10 6.74
CA ASN A 223 44.69 -1.08 7.52
C ASN A 223 43.95 0.26 7.40
N LEU A 224 42.66 0.24 7.75
CA LEU A 224 41.80 1.43 7.83
C LEU A 224 41.01 1.44 9.14
N ILE A 225 40.75 2.63 9.67
CA ILE A 225 40.00 2.84 10.92
C ILE A 225 38.97 3.95 10.70
N SER A 226 37.72 3.70 11.12
CA SER A 226 36.69 4.74 11.23
C SER A 226 36.96 5.62 12.43
N ALA A 227 37.03 6.93 12.21
CA ALA A 227 37.42 7.89 13.21
C ALA A 227 36.56 9.16 13.19
N MET A 228 36.59 9.87 14.31
CA MET A 228 35.78 11.07 14.59
C MET A 228 36.60 12.08 15.39
N PRO A 229 36.17 13.36 15.48
CA PRO A 229 36.83 14.32 16.36
C PRO A 229 36.47 14.07 17.82
N GLU A 230 37.40 14.34 18.73
CA GLU A 230 37.26 14.13 20.19
C GLU A 230 35.99 14.78 20.80
N ASN A 231 35.60 15.95 20.32
CA ASN A 231 34.46 16.72 20.84
C ASN A 231 33.08 16.22 20.38
N ILE A 232 33.00 15.12 19.61
CA ILE A 232 31.74 14.68 18.99
C ILE A 232 30.66 14.30 20.01
N LEU A 233 31.05 13.69 21.13
CA LEU A 233 30.11 13.28 22.19
C LEU A 233 29.51 14.50 22.90
N GLU A 234 30.35 15.47 23.26
CA GLU A 234 29.90 16.71 23.91
C GLU A 234 28.89 17.47 23.05
N ILE A 235 29.10 17.49 21.73
CA ILE A 235 28.20 18.14 20.78
C ILE A 235 26.87 17.38 20.66
N GLN A 236 26.92 16.04 20.61
CA GLN A 236 25.71 15.22 20.57
C GLN A 236 24.86 15.38 21.84
N GLU A 237 25.50 15.44 23.01
CA GLU A 237 24.82 15.66 24.28
C GLU A 237 24.21 17.06 24.35
N ARG A 238 24.94 18.10 23.91
CA ARG A 238 24.47 19.49 23.91
C ARG A 238 23.31 19.72 22.93
N ASP A 239 23.40 19.15 21.74
CA ASP A 239 22.45 19.43 20.65
C ASP A 239 21.31 18.38 20.58
N HIS A 240 21.38 17.33 21.41
CA HIS A 240 20.45 16.20 21.47
C HIS A 240 20.14 15.58 20.10
N ASN A 241 21.11 15.58 19.19
CA ASN A 241 20.99 15.03 17.85
C ASN A 241 22.33 14.48 17.35
N LEU A 242 22.29 13.74 16.23
CA LEU A 242 23.47 13.12 15.62
C LEU A 242 23.91 13.83 14.32
N ASN A 243 23.48 15.07 14.10
CA ASN A 243 23.67 15.76 12.82
C ASN A 243 25.15 15.99 12.49
N GLU A 244 25.93 16.41 13.49
CA GLU A 244 27.37 16.63 13.29
C GLU A 244 28.13 15.32 13.11
N ARG A 245 27.65 14.20 13.68
CA ARG A 245 28.23 12.87 13.46
C ARG A 245 28.16 12.49 11.98
N GLY A 246 27.03 12.78 11.34
CA GLY A 246 26.83 12.53 9.91
C GLY A 246 27.77 13.32 8.99
N LYS A 247 28.34 14.42 9.46
CA LYS A 247 29.27 15.27 8.69
C LYS A 247 30.75 15.07 9.04
N ALA A 248 31.04 14.47 10.19
CA ALA A 248 32.39 14.47 10.77
C ALA A 248 33.11 13.12 10.70
N ALA A 249 32.41 12.04 10.34
CA ALA A 249 33.02 10.72 10.19
C ALA A 249 34.11 10.76 9.10
N ILE A 250 35.30 10.28 9.45
CA ILE A 250 36.42 10.13 8.52
C ILE A 250 36.94 8.70 8.52
N LEU A 251 37.63 8.31 7.46
CA LEU A 251 38.40 7.07 7.37
C LEU A 251 39.89 7.40 7.39
N LEU A 252 40.59 6.90 8.41
CA LEU A 252 42.03 6.91 8.43
C LEU A 252 42.57 5.68 7.71
N VAL A 253 43.41 5.89 6.70
CA VAL A 253 44.04 4.83 5.92
C VAL A 253 45.54 4.99 5.99
N ARG A 254 46.27 3.93 6.39
CA ARG A 254 47.74 3.94 6.35
C ARG A 254 48.24 3.13 5.17
N MET A 255 49.04 3.75 4.34
CA MET A 255 49.74 3.14 3.21
C MET A 255 51.21 3.47 3.26
N ARG A 256 52.02 2.77 2.46
CA ARG A 256 53.44 3.13 2.33
C ARG A 256 53.54 4.44 1.56
N PRO A 257 54.35 5.43 2.00
CA PRO A 257 54.46 6.71 1.34
C PRO A 257 54.77 6.61 -0.17
N GLU A 258 55.57 5.62 -0.58
CA GLU A 258 55.91 5.35 -1.97
C GLU A 258 54.73 4.87 -2.84
N ASP A 259 53.66 4.36 -2.23
CA ASP A 259 52.47 3.89 -2.95
C ASP A 259 51.44 5.02 -3.19
N ILE A 260 51.64 6.21 -2.59
CA ILE A 260 50.72 7.35 -2.71
C ILE A 260 50.95 8.05 -4.06
N LYS A 261 50.00 7.87 -4.99
CA LYS A 261 50.09 8.44 -6.35
C LYS A 261 49.58 9.87 -6.48
N SER A 262 48.64 10.28 -5.63
CA SER A 262 48.00 11.60 -5.68
C SER A 262 47.48 11.98 -4.31
N GLN A 263 47.83 13.19 -3.88
CA GLN A 263 47.33 13.81 -2.65
C GLN A 263 46.43 14.99 -3.02
N GLN A 264 45.46 15.31 -2.16
CA GLN A 264 44.57 16.47 -2.38
C GLN A 264 45.28 17.82 -2.21
N GLY A 265 46.42 17.84 -1.50
CA GLY A 265 47.31 18.98 -1.37
C GLY A 265 48.69 18.55 -0.84
N PRO A 266 49.70 19.44 -0.87
CA PRO A 266 50.99 19.18 -0.24
C PRO A 266 50.82 19.05 1.28
N ASP A 267 51.50 18.08 1.89
CA ASP A 267 51.50 17.81 3.34
C ASP A 267 50.13 17.38 3.92
N TRP A 268 49.29 16.73 3.12
CA TRP A 268 47.99 16.18 3.55
C TRP A 268 48.08 14.76 4.13
N ASP A 269 49.30 14.22 4.21
CA ASP A 269 49.58 12.94 4.85
C ASP A 269 50.55 13.10 6.03
N TYR A 270 50.43 12.20 7.00
CA TYR A 270 51.42 12.07 8.06
C TYR A 270 52.04 10.67 7.99
N GLN A 271 53.27 10.57 7.46
CA GLN A 271 54.00 9.30 7.34
C GLN A 271 53.20 8.20 6.61
N GLY A 272 52.45 8.57 5.57
CA GLY A 272 51.59 7.67 4.82
C GLY A 272 50.21 7.41 5.43
N ILE A 273 49.82 8.13 6.49
CA ILE A 273 48.45 8.14 7.04
C ILE A 273 47.65 9.25 6.38
N LEU A 274 46.54 8.87 5.77
CA LEU A 274 45.61 9.75 5.06
C LEU A 274 44.24 9.74 5.76
N ALA A 275 43.54 10.88 5.74
CA ALA A 275 42.17 11.01 6.21
C ALA A 275 41.24 11.33 5.03
N PHE A 276 40.15 10.56 4.89
CA PHE A 276 39.12 10.73 3.87
C PHE A 276 37.74 10.96 4.48
#